data_AF-A0A6P0SVN9-F1
#
_entry.id   AF-A0A6P0SVN9-F1
#
_cell.length_a   1.000
_cell.length_b   1.000
_cell.length_c   1.000
_cell.angle_alpha   90.00
_cell.angle_beta   90.00
_cell.angle_gamma   90.00
#
_symmetry.space_group_name_H-M   'P 1'
#
loop_
_entity.id
_entity.type
_entity.pdbx_description
1 polymer ?
#
loop_
_entity_poly.entity_id
_entity_poly.type
_entity_poly.pdbx_seq_one_letter_code
_entity_poly.pdbx_strand_id
1 'polypeptide(L)'
;MADFNKDGFDDLVVGAPGEAPGSDPKSGFAFVFNGSQNGLVARQGLGQAGLGANEAGDRFGESLAVGDFNGDGFDDLVVGAPGEAPGSAPKSGFAFVFNGSQNGLVARQGLSQAGLGANEAGDRFGESLAVGDFNGDGFDDLVVGAPGEAPGSAPKSGFAFVFNGSQNGLVASQGLDQAGLGANEADDRFGESLAVGDFNGDGFDDLVVGAPGEAPGSAPKSGFAFVFNGSQNGLVASQGLSQAGLGANEAGDRFGESLAVGDFNGDGFDDLGVGAPGEAPGSDPKSGFAFIFHGSANGLVPNQGLDQAGLGANEAGDLFGAALA
;
A
#
# COMPACT_ATOMS: atom_id res chain seq x y z
N MET A 1 5.51 14.05 -2.86
CA MET A 1 5.93 15.18 -2.00
C MET A 1 4.66 15.89 -1.57
N ALA A 2 4.60 16.44 -0.36
CA ALA A 2 3.36 16.95 0.23
C ALA A 2 3.47 18.45 0.50
N ASP A 3 2.50 19.28 0.17
CA ASP A 3 2.37 20.69 0.56
C ASP A 3 0.92 20.96 1.00
N PHE A 4 0.62 20.66 2.27
CA PHE A 4 -0.74 20.69 2.79
C PHE A 4 -1.28 22.13 2.95
N ASN A 5 -0.39 23.14 2.94
CA ASN A 5 -0.75 24.54 3.13
C ASN A 5 -0.48 25.46 1.92
N LYS A 6 0.05 24.91 0.82
CA LYS A 6 0.44 25.63 -0.40
C LYS A 6 1.40 26.79 -0.15
N ASP A 7 2.34 26.64 0.77
CA ASP A 7 3.36 27.68 0.98
C ASP A 7 4.60 27.53 0.07
N GLY A 8 4.63 26.47 -0.75
CA GLY A 8 5.68 26.19 -1.72
C GLY A 8 6.88 25.44 -1.14
N PHE A 9 6.75 24.90 0.07
CA PHE A 9 7.73 24.01 0.69
C PHE A 9 7.09 22.67 1.02
N ASP A 10 7.83 21.59 0.80
CA ASP A 10 7.32 20.28 1.17
C ASP A 10 7.21 20.12 2.69
N ASP A 11 6.04 19.65 3.12
CA ASP A 11 5.67 19.26 4.46
C ASP A 11 6.03 17.78 4.72
N LEU A 12 6.11 17.43 6.00
CA LEU A 12 6.38 16.07 6.47
C LEU A 12 5.31 15.62 7.46
N VAL A 13 4.82 14.39 7.28
CA VAL A 13 4.00 13.70 8.28
C VAL A 13 4.76 12.48 8.80
N VAL A 14 4.76 12.33 10.13
CA VAL A 14 5.36 11.17 10.81
C VAL A 14 4.28 10.42 11.57
N GLY A 15 4.01 9.19 11.15
CA GLY A 15 3.12 8.27 11.82
C GLY A 15 3.76 7.71 13.08
N ALA A 16 2.96 7.59 14.14
CA ALA A 16 3.40 7.08 15.43
C ALA A 16 2.32 6.13 16.00
N PRO A 17 2.12 4.95 15.39
CA PRO A 17 1.01 4.03 15.73
C PRO A 17 1.08 3.46 17.15
N GLY A 18 2.25 3.51 17.78
CA GLY A 18 2.45 3.13 19.17
C GLY A 18 2.12 4.22 20.19
N GLU A 19 1.91 5.47 19.75
CA GLU A 19 1.64 6.59 20.65
C GLU A 19 0.30 6.45 21.39
N ALA A 20 0.25 7.08 22.55
CA ALA A 20 -0.89 7.04 23.46
C ALA A 20 -1.30 8.47 23.84
N PRO A 21 -1.89 9.24 22.91
CA PRO A 21 -2.45 10.56 23.24
C PRO A 21 -3.52 10.42 24.33
N GLY A 22 -3.17 10.75 25.58
CA GLY A 22 -4.05 10.63 26.74
C GLY A 22 -3.77 9.39 27.60
N SER A 23 -4.80 8.59 27.88
CA SER A 23 -4.72 7.38 28.73
C SER A 23 -4.85 6.06 27.98
N ASP A 24 -5.06 6.09 26.67
CA ASP A 24 -5.38 4.90 25.87
C ASP A 24 -4.14 4.42 25.10
N PRO A 25 -3.49 3.32 25.55
CA PRO A 25 -2.22 2.88 24.98
C PRO A 25 -2.37 2.39 23.54
N LYS A 26 -1.51 2.88 22.63
CA LYS A 26 -1.45 2.48 21.20
C LYS A 26 -2.70 2.84 20.37
N SER A 27 -3.38 3.92 20.73
CA SER A 27 -4.39 4.53 19.84
C SER A 27 -3.74 5.15 18.59
N GLY A 28 -2.47 5.54 18.69
CA GLY A 28 -1.70 6.09 17.60
C GLY A 28 -1.86 7.60 17.44
N PHE A 29 -0.93 8.20 16.69
CA PHE A 29 -0.91 9.64 16.42
C PHE A 29 -0.12 9.92 15.14
N ALA A 30 -0.34 11.07 14.52
CA ALA A 30 0.50 11.57 13.44
C ALA A 30 0.98 13.00 13.73
N PHE A 31 2.25 13.26 13.47
CA PHE A 31 2.87 14.57 13.67
C PHE A 31 3.14 15.24 12.33
N VAL A 32 2.59 16.44 12.15
CA VAL A 32 2.72 17.21 10.92
C VAL A 32 3.73 18.33 11.14
N PHE A 33 4.69 18.44 10.24
CA PHE A 33 5.71 19.47 10.21
C PHE A 33 5.63 20.20 8.88
N ASN A 34 5.51 21.53 8.92
CA ASN A 34 5.50 22.31 7.71
C ASN A 34 6.92 22.58 7.21
N GLY A 35 7.08 22.56 5.90
CA GLY A 35 8.28 22.97 5.21
C GLY A 35 8.54 24.47 5.38
N SER A 36 9.81 24.87 5.29
CA SER A 36 10.19 26.28 5.16
C SER A 36 11.62 26.40 4.64
N GLN A 37 12.03 27.62 4.27
CA GLN A 37 13.43 27.91 3.94
C GLN A 37 14.43 27.54 5.05
N ASN A 38 13.97 27.47 6.30
CA ASN A 38 14.81 27.13 7.45
C ASN A 38 14.66 25.66 7.88
N GLY A 39 13.96 24.84 7.11
CA GLY A 39 13.64 23.45 7.43
C GLY A 39 12.25 23.29 8.06
N LEU A 40 12.06 22.16 8.76
CA LEU A 40 10.76 21.69 9.24
C LEU A 40 10.33 22.37 10.55
N VAL A 41 9.06 22.78 10.64
CA VAL A 41 8.45 23.38 11.84
C VAL A 41 7.20 22.61 12.24
N ALA A 42 7.14 22.14 13.49
CA ALA A 42 5.96 21.43 14.00
C ALA A 42 4.69 22.28 13.86
N ARG A 43 3.67 21.72 13.21
CA ARG A 43 2.45 22.43 12.83
C ARG A 43 1.21 21.92 13.55
N GLN A 44 0.99 20.61 13.52
CA GLN A 44 -0.23 19.96 13.99
C GLN A 44 0.09 18.56 14.50
N GLY A 45 -0.73 18.12 15.46
CA GLY A 45 -0.80 16.73 15.89
C GLY A 45 -2.18 16.19 15.57
N LEU A 46 -2.25 15.04 14.92
CA LEU A 46 -3.48 14.42 14.48
C LEU A 46 -3.71 13.11 15.25
N GLY A 47 -4.91 12.99 15.80
CA GLY A 47 -5.46 11.72 16.26
C GLY A 47 -6.82 11.50 15.59
N GLN A 48 -7.65 10.65 16.17
CA GLN A 48 -8.91 10.23 15.54
C GLN A 48 -10.08 11.18 15.82
N ALA A 49 -9.86 12.22 16.63
CA ALA A 49 -10.90 13.15 17.06
C ALA A 49 -11.59 13.84 15.87
N GLY A 50 -12.93 13.85 15.90
CA GLY A 50 -13.78 14.44 14.85
C GLY A 50 -14.30 13.43 13.82
N LEU A 51 -13.65 12.25 13.72
CA LEU A 51 -14.06 11.14 12.87
C LEU A 51 -14.20 9.81 13.65
N GLY A 52 -13.67 9.77 14.88
CA GLY A 52 -13.73 8.64 15.81
C GLY A 52 -13.29 9.08 17.21
N ALA A 53 -12.96 8.11 18.06
CA ALA A 53 -12.29 8.31 19.33
C ALA A 53 -10.90 7.66 19.27
N ASN A 54 -10.10 7.81 20.32
CA ASN A 54 -8.83 7.10 20.43
C ASN A 54 -9.06 5.88 21.33
N GLU A 55 -8.84 4.69 20.81
CA GLU A 55 -9.01 3.42 21.50
C GLU A 55 -7.70 2.63 21.55
N ALA A 56 -7.58 1.76 22.55
CA ALA A 56 -6.35 1.02 22.75
C ALA A 56 -6.12 -0.01 21.63
N GLY A 57 -5.13 0.24 20.79
CA GLY A 57 -4.68 -0.71 19.77
C GLY A 57 -5.09 -0.36 18.34
N ASP A 58 -5.66 0.82 18.09
CA ASP A 58 -6.12 1.24 16.76
C ASP A 58 -4.97 1.45 15.77
N ARG A 59 -3.81 1.84 16.31
CA ARG A 59 -2.58 2.08 15.54
C ARG A 59 -2.76 3.16 14.47
N PHE A 60 -3.44 4.26 14.79
CA PHE A 60 -3.52 5.42 13.90
C PHE A 60 -2.11 5.91 13.53
N GLY A 61 -1.85 6.09 12.24
CA GLY A 61 -0.52 6.44 11.73
C GLY A 61 0.35 5.24 11.38
N GLU A 62 -0.22 4.04 11.28
CA GLU A 62 0.49 2.85 10.80
C GLU A 62 0.90 2.99 9.33
N SER A 63 0.01 3.55 8.52
CA SER A 63 0.21 3.85 7.10
C SER A 63 -0.22 5.29 6.82
N LEU A 64 0.42 5.91 5.84
CA LEU A 64 0.18 7.28 5.41
C LEU A 64 0.15 7.35 3.89
N ALA A 65 -0.77 8.14 3.36
CA ALA A 65 -0.89 8.44 1.94
C ALA A 65 -1.22 9.92 1.74
N VAL A 66 -0.69 10.52 0.67
CA VAL A 66 -0.87 11.94 0.35
C VAL A 66 -1.28 12.06 -1.11
N GLY A 67 -2.25 12.91 -1.40
CA GLY A 67 -2.72 13.25 -2.74
C GLY A 67 -3.79 14.35 -2.70
N ASP A 68 -4.09 15.01 -3.81
CA ASP A 68 -5.19 15.98 -3.97
C ASP A 68 -6.50 15.24 -4.31
N PHE A 69 -7.08 14.58 -3.32
CA PHE A 69 -8.28 13.76 -3.51
C PHE A 69 -9.54 14.57 -3.85
N ASN A 70 -9.50 15.90 -3.65
CA ASN A 70 -10.64 16.80 -3.91
C ASN A 70 -10.42 17.85 -5.00
N GLY A 71 -9.26 17.87 -5.65
CA GLY A 71 -8.94 18.74 -6.77
C GLY A 71 -8.90 20.23 -6.40
N ASP A 72 -8.67 20.56 -5.13
CA ASP A 72 -8.50 21.96 -4.71
C ASP A 72 -7.03 22.41 -4.75
N GLY A 73 -6.15 21.48 -5.11
CA GLY A 73 -4.72 21.54 -5.30
C GLY A 73 -3.91 21.53 -4.00
N PHE A 74 -4.55 21.60 -2.83
CA PHE A 74 -3.82 21.34 -1.59
C PHE A 74 -3.65 19.84 -1.47
N ASP A 75 -2.47 19.39 -1.07
CA ASP A 75 -2.34 17.98 -0.78
C ASP A 75 -3.21 17.64 0.44
N ASP A 76 -3.91 16.52 0.38
CA ASP A 76 -4.69 15.93 1.46
C ASP A 76 -3.90 14.77 2.09
N LEU A 77 -4.28 14.35 3.30
CA LEU A 77 -3.66 13.24 4.02
C LEU A 77 -4.68 12.15 4.32
N VAL A 78 -4.31 10.91 4.04
CA VAL A 78 -4.99 9.71 4.54
C VAL A 78 -4.10 9.02 5.57
N VAL A 79 -4.69 8.67 6.71
CA VAL A 79 -4.02 7.96 7.80
C VAL A 79 -4.72 6.64 8.09
N GLY A 80 -4.00 5.54 7.95
CA GLY A 80 -4.52 4.21 8.29
C GLY A 80 -4.48 3.92 9.78
N ALA A 81 -5.51 3.21 10.25
CA ALA A 81 -5.64 2.67 11.61
C ALA A 81 -6.16 1.23 11.52
N PRO A 82 -5.33 0.25 11.13
CA PRO A 82 -5.77 -1.13 10.89
C PRO A 82 -6.23 -1.87 12.16
N GLY A 83 -5.99 -1.30 13.34
CA GLY A 83 -6.52 -1.83 14.60
C GLY A 83 -7.89 -1.30 14.98
N GLU A 84 -8.35 -0.22 14.33
CA GLU A 84 -9.61 0.46 14.63
C GLU A 84 -10.81 -0.46 14.44
N ALA A 85 -11.90 -0.18 15.16
CA ALA A 85 -13.08 -1.01 15.19
C ALA A 85 -14.35 -0.19 14.87
N PRO A 86 -14.55 0.23 13.60
CA PRO A 86 -15.80 0.89 13.21
C PRO A 86 -17.01 -0.01 13.51
N GLY A 87 -17.77 0.36 14.55
CA GLY A 87 -18.94 -0.39 15.01
C GLY A 87 -18.60 -1.51 16.00
N SER A 88 -18.77 -2.77 15.61
CA SER A 88 -18.61 -3.94 16.53
C SER A 88 -17.63 -5.00 16.04
N ALA A 89 -16.93 -4.76 14.93
CA ALA A 89 -15.97 -5.68 14.34
C ALA A 89 -14.54 -5.29 14.77
N PRO A 90 -13.96 -5.94 15.80
CA PRO A 90 -12.66 -5.53 16.33
C PRO A 90 -11.56 -5.71 15.28
N LYS A 91 -10.71 -4.69 15.10
CA LYS A 91 -9.60 -4.69 14.12
C LYS A 91 -10.04 -4.93 12.68
N SER A 92 -11.27 -4.51 12.35
CA SER A 92 -11.72 -4.41 10.94
C SER A 92 -10.96 -3.31 10.21
N GLY A 93 -10.46 -2.31 10.94
CA GLY A 93 -9.63 -1.22 10.43
C GLY A 93 -10.44 -0.03 9.92
N PHE A 94 -9.75 1.10 9.77
CA PHE A 94 -10.32 2.36 9.30
C PHE A 94 -9.24 3.22 8.65
N ALA A 95 -9.63 4.14 7.78
CA ALA A 95 -8.75 5.17 7.26
C ALA A 95 -9.37 6.56 7.45
N PHE A 96 -8.55 7.51 7.90
CA PHE A 96 -8.95 8.87 8.24
C PHE A 96 -8.43 9.84 7.19
N VAL A 97 -9.34 10.58 6.56
CA VAL A 97 -9.03 11.56 5.52
C VAL A 97 -9.06 12.96 6.13
N PHE A 98 -7.99 13.70 5.91
CA PHE A 98 -7.83 15.09 6.31
C PHE A 98 -7.52 15.93 5.07
N ASN A 99 -8.30 16.98 4.85
CA ASN A 99 -8.05 17.87 3.72
C ASN A 99 -6.99 18.91 4.05
N GLY A 100 -6.13 19.18 3.06
CA GLY A 100 -5.21 20.30 3.06
C GLY A 100 -5.95 21.64 3.09
N SER A 101 -5.29 22.64 3.65
CA SER A 101 -5.76 24.03 3.60
C SER A 101 -4.63 24.96 3.97
N GLN A 102 -4.80 26.26 3.68
CA GLN A 102 -3.87 27.30 4.13
C GLN A 102 -3.62 27.28 5.66
N ASN A 103 -4.53 26.71 6.43
CA ASN A 103 -4.42 26.57 7.88
C ASN A 103 -3.96 25.18 8.34
N GLY A 104 -3.45 24.35 7.42
CA GLY A 104 -3.07 22.96 7.63
C GLY A 104 -4.24 21.99 7.47
N LEU A 105 -4.06 20.77 7.99
CA LEU A 105 -4.98 19.65 7.78
C LEU A 105 -6.27 19.78 8.61
N VAL A 106 -7.39 19.40 8.00
CA VAL A 106 -8.74 19.42 8.62
C VAL A 106 -9.45 18.09 8.37
N ALA A 107 -9.94 17.45 9.42
CA ALA A 107 -10.66 16.18 9.32
C ALA A 107 -11.88 16.30 8.38
N ARG A 108 -11.98 15.38 7.42
CA ARG A 108 -13.00 15.42 6.36
C ARG A 108 -13.90 14.20 6.36
N GLN A 109 -13.30 13.01 6.29
CA GLN A 109 -14.02 11.78 6.02
C GLN A 109 -13.35 10.60 6.71
N GLY A 110 -14.16 9.67 7.19
CA GLY A 110 -13.71 8.36 7.62
C GLY A 110 -14.09 7.31 6.59
N LEU A 111 -13.17 6.42 6.27
CA LEU A 111 -13.34 5.33 5.33
C LEU A 111 -13.33 3.99 6.05
N SER A 112 -14.25 3.13 5.65
CA SER A 112 -14.31 1.72 6.05
C SER A 112 -14.64 0.90 4.80
N GLN A 113 -14.86 -0.39 5.00
CA GLN A 113 -15.19 -1.31 3.91
C GLN A 113 -16.62 -1.12 3.36
N ALA A 114 -17.44 -0.28 4.02
CA ALA A 114 -18.81 -0.01 3.63
C ALA A 114 -18.93 0.48 2.17
N GLY A 115 -19.84 -0.14 1.42
CA GLY A 115 -20.08 0.17 0.00
C GLY A 115 -19.44 -0.83 -0.96
N LEU A 116 -18.38 -1.52 -0.52
CA LEU A 116 -17.68 -2.55 -1.30
C LEU A 116 -17.59 -3.89 -0.55
N GLY A 117 -17.83 -3.88 0.76
CA GLY A 117 -17.83 -5.05 1.64
C GLY A 117 -18.50 -4.72 2.98
N ALA A 118 -18.18 -5.51 4.00
CA ALA A 118 -18.63 -5.32 5.38
C ALA A 118 -17.44 -5.43 6.32
N ASN A 119 -17.49 -4.72 7.46
CA ASN A 119 -16.42 -4.78 8.44
C ASN A 119 -16.50 -6.10 9.22
N GLU A 120 -15.42 -6.87 9.20
CA GLU A 120 -15.23 -8.14 9.88
C GLU A 120 -14.00 -8.13 10.81
N ALA A 121 -13.99 -9.08 11.74
CA ALA A 121 -13.00 -9.05 12.80
C ALA A 121 -11.61 -9.46 12.27
N GLY A 122 -10.70 -8.49 12.18
CA GLY A 122 -9.30 -8.74 11.83
C GLY A 122 -8.93 -8.47 10.38
N ASP A 123 -9.78 -7.80 9.61
CA ASP A 123 -9.53 -7.51 8.18
C ASP A 123 -8.39 -6.51 7.98
N ARG A 124 -8.19 -5.64 8.98
CA ARG A 124 -7.08 -4.67 9.04
C ARG A 124 -7.08 -3.68 7.87
N PHE A 125 -8.27 -3.22 7.46
CA PHE A 125 -8.41 -2.13 6.50
C PHE A 125 -7.55 -0.92 6.89
N GLY A 126 -6.75 -0.42 5.95
CA GLY A 126 -5.80 0.67 6.20
C GLY A 126 -4.42 0.18 6.62
N GLU A 127 -4.11 -1.12 6.51
CA GLU A 127 -2.76 -1.63 6.77
C GLU A 127 -1.74 -1.14 5.73
N SER A 128 -2.16 -1.05 4.47
CA SER A 128 -1.42 -0.44 3.37
C SER A 128 -2.29 0.60 2.66
N LEU A 129 -1.66 1.63 2.12
CA LEU A 129 -2.30 2.70 1.36
C LEU A 129 -1.47 2.98 0.11
N ALA A 130 -2.13 3.28 -1.00
CA ALA A 130 -1.51 3.73 -2.24
C ALA A 130 -2.37 4.78 -2.94
N VAL A 131 -1.74 5.66 -3.71
CA VAL A 131 -2.37 6.81 -4.36
C VAL A 131 -1.92 6.86 -5.82
N GLY A 132 -2.85 7.19 -6.72
CA GLY A 132 -2.62 7.42 -8.14
C GLY A 132 -3.90 7.87 -8.84
N ASP A 133 -3.82 8.39 -10.05
CA ASP A 133 -4.97 8.71 -10.91
C ASP A 133 -5.27 7.49 -11.81
N PHE A 134 -5.94 6.48 -11.24
CA PHE A 134 -6.18 5.20 -11.93
C PHE A 134 -7.23 5.31 -13.04
N ASN A 135 -8.05 6.37 -13.02
CA ASN A 135 -9.10 6.60 -14.00
C ASN A 135 -8.85 7.78 -14.97
N GLY A 136 -7.75 8.51 -14.78
CA GLY A 136 -7.32 9.63 -15.62
C GLY A 136 -8.28 10.82 -15.56
N ASP A 137 -8.97 11.03 -14.44
CA ASP A 137 -9.94 12.12 -14.29
C ASP A 137 -9.34 13.39 -13.66
N GLY A 138 -8.06 13.34 -13.27
CA GLY A 138 -7.29 14.43 -12.71
C GLY A 138 -7.50 14.67 -11.22
N PHE A 139 -8.16 13.73 -10.52
CA PHE A 139 -8.16 13.65 -9.06
C PHE A 139 -7.30 12.47 -8.64
N ASP A 140 -6.56 12.62 -7.55
CA ASP A 140 -5.87 11.46 -6.97
C ASP A 140 -6.94 10.49 -6.41
N ASP A 141 -6.77 9.20 -6.69
CA ASP A 141 -7.55 8.10 -6.13
C ASP A 141 -6.79 7.42 -5.00
N LEU A 142 -7.49 6.67 -4.15
CA LEU A 142 -6.92 5.93 -3.03
C LEU A 142 -7.21 4.43 -3.15
N VAL A 143 -6.18 3.62 -2.95
CA VAL A 143 -6.31 2.18 -2.70
C VAL A 143 -5.98 1.89 -1.23
N VAL A 144 -6.84 1.11 -0.58
CA VAL A 144 -6.67 0.70 0.81
C VAL A 144 -6.61 -0.82 0.90
N GLY A 145 -5.50 -1.35 1.39
CA GLY A 145 -5.34 -2.78 1.63
C GLY A 145 -5.99 -3.25 2.93
N ALA A 146 -6.58 -4.43 2.87
CA ALA A 146 -7.12 -5.19 4.00
C ALA A 146 -6.68 -6.66 3.89
N PRO A 147 -5.41 -6.98 4.19
CA PRO A 147 -4.88 -8.33 3.98
C PRO A 147 -5.47 -9.39 4.94
N GLY A 148 -6.28 -8.98 5.91
CA GLY A 148 -7.05 -9.90 6.76
C GLY A 148 -8.43 -10.22 6.20
N GLU A 149 -8.91 -9.47 5.21
CA GLU A 149 -10.24 -9.59 4.61
C GLU A 149 -10.44 -10.98 3.98
N ALA A 150 -11.69 -11.43 3.91
CA ALA A 150 -12.04 -12.76 3.44
C ALA A 150 -13.15 -12.70 2.37
N PRO A 151 -12.85 -12.20 1.14
CA PRO A 151 -13.81 -12.27 0.05
C PRO A 151 -14.26 -13.72 -0.20
N GLY A 152 -15.53 -14.01 0.10
CA GLY A 152 -16.12 -15.33 -0.06
C GLY A 152 -15.90 -16.25 1.14
N SER A 153 -15.02 -17.26 1.02
CA SER A 153 -14.86 -18.31 2.05
C SER A 153 -13.41 -18.65 2.42
N ALA A 154 -12.45 -17.97 1.80
CA ALA A 154 -11.03 -18.13 2.08
C ALA A 154 -10.62 -17.11 3.14
N PRO A 155 -10.37 -17.52 4.40
CA PRO A 155 -10.05 -16.58 5.46
C PRO A 155 -8.70 -15.91 5.19
N LYS A 156 -8.64 -14.58 5.31
CA LYS A 156 -7.42 -13.77 5.11
C LYS A 156 -6.77 -13.97 3.73
N SER A 157 -7.57 -14.25 2.71
CA SER A 157 -7.11 -14.18 1.33
C SER A 157 -6.77 -12.73 0.95
N GLY A 158 -7.34 -11.75 1.67
CA GLY A 158 -7.08 -10.33 1.51
C GLY A 158 -7.96 -9.67 0.45
N PHE A 159 -7.98 -8.35 0.47
CA PHE A 159 -8.74 -7.51 -0.45
C PHE A 159 -8.12 -6.11 -0.53
N ALA A 160 -8.33 -5.43 -1.66
CA ALA A 160 -7.99 -4.02 -1.80
C ALA A 160 -9.21 -3.20 -2.22
N PHE A 161 -9.43 -2.08 -1.54
CA PHE A 161 -10.58 -1.21 -1.73
C PHE A 161 -10.14 0.05 -2.47
N VAL A 162 -10.77 0.35 -3.59
CA VAL A 162 -10.48 1.54 -4.40
C VAL A 162 -11.55 2.60 -4.12
N PHE A 163 -11.08 3.82 -3.88
CA PHE A 163 -11.89 5.01 -3.70
C PHE A 163 -11.43 6.05 -4.70
N ASN A 164 -12.33 6.49 -5.58
CA ASN A 164 -11.98 7.52 -6.53
C ASN A 164 -12.03 8.90 -5.89
N GLY A 165 -11.08 9.75 -6.28
CA GLY A 165 -11.08 11.17 -6.00
C GLY A 165 -12.28 11.87 -6.63
N SER A 166 -12.71 12.97 -6.02
CA SER A 166 -13.75 13.83 -6.61
C SER A 166 -13.77 15.16 -5.88
N GLN A 167 -14.42 16.17 -6.45
CA GLN A 167 -14.66 17.45 -5.76
C GLN A 167 -15.30 17.31 -4.36
N ASN A 168 -15.98 16.20 -4.08
CA ASN A 168 -16.59 15.91 -2.79
C ASN A 168 -15.72 15.05 -1.86
N GLY A 169 -14.49 14.71 -2.25
CA GLY A 169 -13.59 13.78 -1.57
C GLY A 169 -13.70 12.37 -2.15
N LEU A 170 -13.22 11.40 -1.37
CA LEU A 170 -13.07 10.00 -1.78
C LEU A 170 -14.42 9.26 -1.81
N VAL A 171 -14.68 8.54 -2.91
CA VAL A 171 -15.91 7.77 -3.14
C VAL A 171 -15.57 6.33 -3.51
N ALA A 172 -16.14 5.36 -2.79
CA ALA A 172 -15.93 3.94 -3.07
C ALA A 172 -16.30 3.59 -4.53
N SER A 173 -15.38 2.93 -5.24
CA SER A 173 -15.52 2.69 -6.69
C SER A 173 -15.40 1.22 -7.07
N GLN A 174 -14.35 0.54 -6.62
CA GLN A 174 -14.03 -0.83 -6.99
C GLN A 174 -13.47 -1.60 -5.79
N GLY A 175 -13.74 -2.90 -5.77
CA GLY A 175 -13.09 -3.84 -4.87
C GLY A 175 -12.27 -4.83 -5.69
N LEU A 176 -11.03 -5.08 -5.27
CA LEU A 176 -10.09 -5.94 -5.96
C LEU A 176 -9.75 -7.14 -5.07
N ASP A 177 -9.81 -8.31 -5.68
CA ASP A 177 -9.30 -9.56 -5.14
C ASP A 177 -8.41 -10.24 -6.18
N GLN A 178 -8.11 -11.52 -5.99
CA GLN A 178 -7.21 -12.26 -6.86
C GLN A 178 -7.91 -12.78 -8.13
N ALA A 179 -9.20 -12.53 -8.32
CA ALA A 179 -9.95 -13.09 -9.44
C ALA A 179 -9.41 -12.60 -10.80
N GLY A 180 -9.35 -13.52 -11.76
CA GLY A 180 -8.85 -13.26 -13.12
C GLY A 180 -7.35 -13.56 -13.30
N LEU A 181 -6.57 -13.55 -12.22
CA LEU A 181 -5.14 -13.87 -12.21
C LEU A 181 -4.78 -15.02 -11.26
N GLY A 182 -5.66 -15.34 -10.31
CA GLY A 182 -5.54 -16.42 -9.34
C GLY A 182 -6.89 -16.77 -8.72
N ALA A 183 -6.87 -17.36 -7.53
CA ALA A 183 -8.05 -17.67 -6.74
C ALA A 183 -7.78 -17.34 -5.27
N ASN A 184 -8.79 -16.81 -4.58
CA ASN A 184 -8.65 -16.51 -3.16
C ASN A 184 -8.45 -17.79 -2.34
N GLU A 185 -7.34 -17.86 -1.61
CA GLU A 185 -6.90 -18.97 -0.78
C GLU A 185 -6.59 -18.49 0.64
N ALA A 186 -6.54 -19.43 1.59
CA ALA A 186 -6.44 -19.07 2.99
C ALA A 186 -5.04 -18.52 3.31
N ASP A 187 -5.00 -17.36 3.98
CA ASP A 187 -3.78 -16.65 4.39
C ASP A 187 -2.89 -16.11 3.24
N ASP A 188 -3.44 -15.81 2.05
CA ASP A 188 -2.64 -15.21 0.94
C ASP A 188 -2.24 -13.77 1.20
N ARG A 189 -3.06 -13.05 1.99
CA ARG A 189 -2.81 -11.67 2.42
C ARG A 189 -2.69 -10.69 1.26
N PHE A 190 -3.52 -10.84 0.23
CA PHE A 190 -3.64 -9.85 -0.85
C PHE A 190 -3.90 -8.44 -0.27
N GLY A 191 -3.13 -7.46 -0.73
CA GLY A 191 -3.19 -6.09 -0.21
C GLY A 191 -2.23 -5.83 0.95
N GLU A 192 -1.33 -6.75 1.28
CA GLU A 192 -0.30 -6.52 2.32
C GLU A 192 0.71 -5.45 1.88
N SER A 193 1.06 -5.41 0.60
CA SER A 193 1.86 -4.35 -0.01
C SER A 193 1.16 -3.82 -1.26
N LEU A 194 1.36 -2.53 -1.54
CA LEU A 194 0.79 -1.83 -2.68
C LEU A 194 1.87 -0.97 -3.32
N ALA A 195 1.86 -0.87 -4.64
CA ALA A 195 2.74 -0.01 -5.41
C ALA A 195 2.01 0.55 -6.64
N VAL A 196 2.36 1.77 -7.04
CA VAL A 196 1.71 2.49 -8.14
C VAL A 196 2.76 3.06 -9.07
N GLY A 197 2.49 3.01 -10.38
CA GLY A 197 3.32 3.58 -11.44
C GLY A 197 2.69 3.35 -12.82
N ASP A 198 3.15 4.04 -13.85
CA ASP A 198 2.74 3.79 -15.23
C ASP A 198 3.68 2.75 -15.87
N PHE A 199 3.45 1.47 -15.53
CA PHE A 199 4.31 0.38 -15.98
C PHE A 199 4.17 0.08 -17.48
N ASN A 200 3.09 0.59 -18.10
CA ASN A 200 2.72 0.29 -19.47
C ASN A 200 2.78 1.50 -20.43
N GLY A 201 2.98 2.70 -19.90
CA GLY A 201 3.17 3.96 -20.63
C GLY A 201 1.91 4.47 -21.32
N ASP A 202 0.71 4.12 -20.84
CA ASP A 202 -0.55 4.57 -21.43
C ASP A 202 -1.09 5.87 -20.80
N GLY A 203 -0.41 6.37 -19.76
CA GLY A 203 -0.74 7.61 -19.07
C GLY A 203 -1.83 7.48 -18.02
N PHE A 204 -2.22 6.26 -17.65
CA PHE A 204 -2.98 5.98 -16.43
C PHE A 204 -2.03 5.38 -15.39
N ASP A 205 -2.23 5.71 -14.13
CA ASP A 205 -1.50 5.00 -13.08
C ASP A 205 -1.98 3.55 -13.00
N ASP A 206 -1.05 2.60 -12.91
CA ASP A 206 -1.32 1.18 -12.70
C ASP A 206 -1.06 0.81 -11.23
N LEU A 207 -1.67 -0.28 -10.77
CA LEU A 207 -1.52 -0.80 -9.39
C LEU A 207 -0.87 -2.18 -9.39
N VAL A 208 0.09 -2.38 -8.50
CA VAL A 208 0.59 -3.70 -8.10
C VAL A 208 0.18 -3.99 -6.67
N VAL A 209 -0.38 -5.18 -6.45
CA VAL A 209 -0.82 -5.67 -5.14
C VAL A 209 -0.04 -6.92 -4.77
N GLY A 210 0.68 -6.89 -3.66
CA GLY A 210 1.37 -8.06 -3.13
C GLY A 210 0.46 -8.98 -2.34
N ALA A 211 0.71 -10.29 -2.48
CA ALA A 211 0.11 -11.38 -1.72
C ALA A 211 1.21 -12.37 -1.32
N PRO A 212 2.04 -12.07 -0.31
CA PRO A 212 3.19 -12.91 0.03
C PRO A 212 2.81 -14.28 0.62
N GLY A 213 1.53 -14.49 0.96
CA GLY A 213 1.01 -15.79 1.37
C GLY A 213 0.57 -16.69 0.22
N GLU A 214 0.37 -16.12 -0.98
CA GLU A 214 -0.13 -16.81 -2.17
C GLU A 214 0.79 -17.98 -2.56
N ALA A 215 0.21 -18.99 -3.20
CA ALA A 215 0.90 -20.21 -3.56
C ALA A 215 0.78 -20.53 -5.06
N PRO A 216 1.44 -19.76 -5.96
CA PRO A 216 1.44 -20.08 -7.38
C PRO A 216 2.00 -21.49 -7.63
N GLY A 217 1.11 -22.43 -7.98
CA GLY A 217 1.45 -23.83 -8.23
C GLY A 217 1.37 -24.72 -6.99
N SER A 218 2.52 -25.13 -6.42
CA SER A 218 2.56 -26.10 -5.30
C SER A 218 3.50 -25.73 -4.16
N ALA A 219 4.13 -24.55 -4.23
CA ALA A 219 5.04 -24.04 -3.22
C ALA A 219 4.25 -23.11 -2.28
N PRO A 220 3.86 -23.57 -1.08
CA PRO A 220 3.02 -22.77 -0.19
C PRO A 220 3.76 -21.51 0.27
N LYS A 221 3.09 -20.35 0.24
CA LYS A 221 3.65 -19.05 0.65
C LYS A 221 4.91 -18.67 -0.12
N SER A 222 5.00 -19.10 -1.37
CA SER A 222 6.05 -18.61 -2.29
C SER A 222 5.80 -17.14 -2.66
N GLY A 223 4.54 -16.71 -2.61
CA GLY A 223 4.10 -15.34 -2.83
C GLY A 223 3.82 -15.01 -4.30
N PHE A 224 3.08 -13.94 -4.50
CA PHE A 224 2.67 -13.45 -5.82
C PHE A 224 2.46 -11.94 -5.79
N ALA A 225 2.57 -11.28 -6.95
CA ALA A 225 2.16 -9.90 -7.12
C ALA A 225 1.18 -9.78 -8.30
N PHE A 226 0.07 -9.09 -8.06
CA PHE A 226 -1.02 -8.91 -9.01
C PHE A 226 -0.95 -7.51 -9.59
N VAL A 227 -0.92 -7.39 -10.92
CA VAL A 227 -0.87 -6.13 -11.63
C VAL A 227 -2.25 -5.83 -12.19
N PHE A 228 -2.71 -4.60 -11.98
CA PHE A 228 -3.95 -4.05 -12.49
C PHE A 228 -3.61 -2.77 -13.26
N ASN A 229 -3.97 -2.71 -14.53
CA ASN A 229 -3.75 -1.51 -15.32
C ASN A 229 -4.85 -0.48 -15.05
N GLY A 230 -4.45 0.79 -14.99
CA GLY A 230 -5.36 1.92 -14.99
C GLY A 230 -6.13 2.02 -16.31
N SER A 231 -7.30 2.65 -16.25
CA SER A 231 -8.10 2.96 -17.43
C SER A 231 -9.19 3.94 -17.08
N GLN A 232 -9.83 4.57 -18.06
CA GLN A 232 -11.01 5.42 -17.85
C GLN A 232 -12.17 4.77 -17.06
N ASN A 233 -12.17 3.43 -16.90
CA ASN A 233 -13.18 2.70 -16.12
C ASN A 233 -12.63 2.20 -14.77
N GLY A 234 -11.46 2.67 -14.35
CA GLY A 234 -10.70 2.20 -13.18
C GLY A 234 -9.77 1.03 -13.51
N LEU A 235 -9.38 0.32 -12.46
CA LEU A 235 -8.37 -0.73 -12.48
C LEU A 235 -8.86 -2.03 -13.13
N VAL A 236 -8.03 -2.65 -13.95
CA VAL A 236 -8.30 -3.91 -14.66
C VAL A 236 -7.14 -4.87 -14.53
N ALA A 237 -7.40 -6.09 -14.04
CA ALA A 237 -6.38 -7.13 -13.90
C ALA A 237 -5.65 -7.41 -15.25
N SER A 238 -4.32 -7.36 -15.24
CA SER A 238 -3.50 -7.41 -16.45
C SER A 238 -2.43 -8.51 -16.42
N GLN A 239 -1.67 -8.62 -15.33
CA GLN A 239 -0.55 -9.55 -15.20
C GLN A 239 -0.45 -10.12 -13.80
N GLY A 240 0.02 -11.36 -13.71
CA GLY A 240 0.40 -11.98 -12.44
C GLY A 240 1.90 -12.28 -12.45
N LEU A 241 2.60 -11.86 -11.41
CA LEU A 241 4.05 -11.96 -11.27
C LEU A 241 4.41 -12.95 -10.16
N SER A 242 5.39 -13.79 -10.46
CA SER A 242 6.05 -14.68 -9.51
C SER A 242 7.55 -14.65 -9.79
N GLN A 243 8.31 -15.52 -9.14
CA GLN A 243 9.75 -15.64 -9.36
C GLN A 243 10.10 -16.27 -10.74
N ALA A 244 9.10 -16.74 -11.48
CA ALA A 244 9.29 -17.37 -12.78
C ALA A 244 10.04 -16.45 -13.77
N GLY A 245 11.10 -16.99 -14.37
CA GLY A 245 11.98 -16.26 -15.30
C GLY A 245 13.24 -15.69 -14.65
N LEU A 246 13.26 -15.55 -13.32
CA LEU A 246 14.42 -15.11 -12.54
C LEU A 246 14.83 -16.13 -11.45
N GLY A 247 13.94 -17.08 -11.14
CA GLY A 247 14.12 -18.12 -10.14
C GLY A 247 13.02 -19.18 -10.23
N ALA A 248 12.87 -19.96 -9.15
CA ALA A 248 11.75 -20.87 -8.95
C ALA A 248 10.88 -20.34 -7.79
N ASN A 249 9.73 -20.96 -7.58
CA ASN A 249 8.91 -20.67 -6.41
C ASN A 249 9.20 -21.77 -5.36
N GLU A 250 9.61 -21.37 -4.17
CA GLU A 250 9.93 -22.21 -3.03
C GLU A 250 9.04 -21.88 -1.82
N ALA A 251 8.94 -22.85 -0.91
CA ALA A 251 8.02 -22.72 0.22
C ALA A 251 8.50 -21.61 1.18
N GLY A 252 7.68 -20.57 1.31
CA GLY A 252 7.89 -19.49 2.25
C GLY A 252 8.89 -18.43 1.80
N ASP A 253 9.00 -18.16 0.50
CA ASP A 253 9.85 -17.09 -0.04
C ASP A 253 9.22 -15.70 0.11
N ARG A 254 7.88 -15.68 0.15
CA ARG A 254 7.08 -14.48 0.42
C ARG A 254 7.29 -13.37 -0.63
N PHE A 255 7.39 -13.75 -1.91
CA PHE A 255 7.44 -12.80 -3.02
C PHE A 255 6.23 -11.84 -2.97
N GLY A 256 6.49 -10.54 -3.13
CA GLY A 256 5.46 -9.50 -3.00
C GLY A 256 5.30 -8.96 -1.59
N GLU A 257 6.15 -9.34 -0.63
CA GLU A 257 6.10 -8.79 0.73
C GLU A 257 6.47 -7.30 0.79
N SER A 258 7.37 -6.86 -0.07
CA SER A 258 7.68 -5.44 -0.26
C SER A 258 7.75 -5.11 -1.75
N LEU A 259 7.42 -3.87 -2.10
CA LEU A 259 7.38 -3.38 -3.46
C LEU A 259 8.04 -2.00 -3.51
N ALA A 260 8.72 -1.67 -4.60
CA ALA A 260 9.21 -0.33 -4.90
C ALA A 260 9.10 -0.05 -6.39
N VAL A 261 8.94 1.22 -6.76
CA VAL A 261 8.71 1.65 -8.13
C VAL A 261 9.68 2.77 -8.49
N GLY A 262 10.11 2.77 -9.75
CA GLY A 262 10.79 3.89 -10.38
C GLY A 262 11.36 3.48 -11.73
N ASP A 263 11.71 4.44 -12.57
CA ASP A 263 12.42 4.16 -13.83
C ASP A 263 13.90 3.82 -13.54
N PHE A 264 14.21 2.54 -13.35
CA PHE A 264 15.55 2.09 -12.96
C PHE A 264 16.51 2.03 -14.15
N ASN A 265 16.00 2.03 -15.38
CA ASN A 265 16.80 1.89 -16.60
C ASN A 265 16.84 3.15 -17.48
N GLY A 266 16.02 4.16 -17.19
CA GLY A 266 15.92 5.42 -17.91
C GLY A 266 15.14 5.36 -19.24
N ASP A 267 14.24 4.40 -19.42
CA ASP A 267 13.48 4.20 -20.67
C ASP A 267 12.12 4.91 -20.71
N GLY A 268 11.71 5.51 -19.59
CA GLY A 268 10.48 6.28 -19.45
C GLY A 268 9.24 5.46 -19.12
N PHE A 269 9.36 4.15 -18.86
CA PHE A 269 8.35 3.37 -18.18
C PHE A 269 8.73 3.22 -16.70
N ASP A 270 7.75 3.17 -15.81
CA ASP A 270 8.05 2.81 -14.44
C ASP A 270 8.45 1.33 -14.35
N ASP A 271 9.47 1.01 -13.55
CA ASP A 271 9.90 -0.35 -13.25
C ASP A 271 9.44 -0.77 -11.85
N LEU A 272 9.43 -2.08 -11.60
CA LEU A 272 9.02 -2.66 -10.32
C LEU A 272 10.16 -3.45 -9.68
N GLY A 273 10.46 -3.14 -8.41
CA GLY A 273 11.21 -4.00 -7.51
C GLY A 273 10.26 -4.79 -6.60
N VAL A 274 10.49 -6.09 -6.45
CA VAL A 274 9.68 -6.99 -5.61
C VAL A 274 10.55 -7.77 -4.64
N GLY A 275 10.26 -7.65 -3.35
CA GLY A 275 10.97 -8.36 -2.29
C GLY A 275 10.43 -9.77 -2.06
N ALA A 276 11.35 -10.71 -1.80
CA ALA A 276 11.08 -12.06 -1.32
C ALA A 276 12.06 -12.39 -0.18
N PRO A 277 11.85 -11.88 1.04
CA PRO A 277 12.82 -12.01 2.12
C PRO A 277 13.00 -13.45 2.63
N GLY A 278 12.09 -14.36 2.26
CA GLY A 278 12.22 -15.78 2.58
C GLY A 278 13.01 -16.59 1.55
N GLU A 279 13.38 -15.99 0.42
CA GLU A 279 14.04 -16.64 -0.71
C GLU A 279 15.45 -17.14 -0.36
N ALA A 280 15.86 -18.24 -1.01
CA ALA A 280 17.11 -18.93 -0.75
C ALA A 280 18.00 -18.97 -2.00
N PRO A 281 18.65 -17.85 -2.38
CA PRO A 281 19.47 -17.81 -3.58
C PRO A 281 20.64 -18.82 -3.50
N GLY A 282 20.64 -19.80 -4.41
CA GLY A 282 21.71 -20.78 -4.55
C GLY A 282 21.63 -21.96 -3.57
N SER A 283 22.57 -22.06 -2.62
CA SER A 283 22.63 -23.14 -1.61
C SER A 283 22.53 -22.62 -0.18
N ASP A 284 22.19 -21.35 0.00
CA ASP A 284 22.17 -20.68 1.30
C ASP A 284 20.77 -20.72 1.92
N PRO A 285 20.62 -21.05 3.22
CA PRO A 285 19.34 -20.91 3.91
C PRO A 285 18.80 -19.47 3.92
N LYS A 286 17.71 -19.20 3.18
CA LYS A 286 16.77 -18.07 3.40
C LYS A 286 17.41 -16.71 3.76
N SER A 287 18.34 -16.23 2.93
CA SER A 287 18.94 -14.89 3.09
C SER A 287 18.07 -13.78 2.49
N GLY A 288 17.09 -14.11 1.65
CA GLY A 288 16.22 -13.17 0.95
C GLY A 288 16.76 -12.75 -0.42
N PHE A 289 15.88 -12.15 -1.23
CA PHE A 289 16.15 -11.71 -2.59
C PHE A 289 15.24 -10.54 -3.00
N ALA A 290 15.67 -9.75 -3.98
CA ALA A 290 14.82 -8.77 -4.64
C ALA A 290 14.81 -9.00 -6.16
N PHE A 291 13.63 -8.95 -6.76
CA PHE A 291 13.39 -9.17 -8.18
C PHE A 291 13.04 -7.85 -8.86
N ILE A 292 13.71 -7.54 -9.97
CA ILE A 292 13.48 -6.34 -10.77
C ILE A 292 12.76 -6.74 -12.05
N PHE A 293 11.67 -6.03 -12.34
CA PHE A 293 10.89 -6.13 -13.56
C PHE A 293 10.92 -4.77 -14.25
N HIS A 294 11.24 -4.75 -15.54
CA HIS A 294 11.16 -3.49 -16.30
C HIS A 294 9.77 -3.26 -16.85
N GLY A 295 9.33 -2.00 -16.80
CA GLY A 295 8.15 -1.52 -17.50
C GLY A 295 8.32 -1.64 -19.02
N SER A 296 7.20 -1.72 -19.73
CA SER A 296 7.17 -1.70 -21.19
C SER A 296 5.76 -1.47 -21.68
N ALA A 297 5.59 -1.14 -22.95
CA ALA A 297 4.26 -1.05 -23.59
C ALA A 297 3.41 -2.34 -23.51
N ASN A 298 3.96 -3.47 -23.04
CA ASN A 298 3.22 -4.72 -22.80
C ASN A 298 3.14 -5.09 -21.31
N GLY A 299 3.42 -4.15 -20.41
CA GLY A 299 3.52 -4.32 -18.96
C GLY A 299 4.91 -4.77 -18.49
N LEU A 300 4.95 -5.32 -17.29
CA LEU A 300 6.18 -5.67 -16.57
C LEU A 300 6.85 -6.93 -17.13
N VAL A 301 8.18 -6.88 -17.29
CA VAL A 301 9.01 -7.96 -17.84
C VAL A 301 10.15 -8.30 -16.87
N PRO A 302 10.36 -9.57 -16.50
CA PRO A 302 11.45 -9.95 -15.60
C PRO A 302 12.82 -9.54 -16.16
N ASN A 303 13.63 -8.87 -15.34
CA ASN A 303 14.93 -8.33 -15.76
C ASN A 303 16.10 -8.90 -14.96
N GLN A 304 16.11 -8.69 -13.64
CA GLN A 304 17.27 -8.97 -12.81
C GLN A 304 16.86 -9.44 -11.42
N GLY A 305 17.67 -10.32 -10.85
CA GLY A 305 17.65 -10.66 -9.43
C GLY A 305 18.79 -10.01 -8.67
N LEU A 306 18.52 -9.59 -7.42
CA LEU A 306 19.47 -8.96 -6.51
C LEU A 306 19.53 -9.73 -5.19
N ASP A 307 20.75 -10.00 -4.74
CA ASP A 307 21.06 -10.49 -3.39
C ASP A 307 22.19 -9.65 -2.78
N GLN A 308 22.78 -10.14 -1.69
CA GLN A 308 23.87 -9.45 -1.00
C GLN A 308 25.23 -9.67 -1.66
N ALA A 309 25.34 -10.50 -2.70
CA ALA A 309 26.62 -10.85 -3.30
C ALA A 309 27.32 -9.61 -3.88
N GLY A 310 28.59 -9.44 -3.50
CA GLY A 310 29.41 -8.29 -3.93
C GLY A 310 29.29 -7.05 -3.05
N LEU A 311 28.31 -7.00 -2.14
CA LEU A 311 28.17 -5.96 -1.10
C LEU A 311 28.26 -6.54 0.33
N GLY A 312 28.11 -7.86 0.46
CA GLY A 312 28.19 -8.65 1.68
C GLY A 312 28.24 -10.14 1.35
N ALA A 313 27.82 -10.96 2.32
CA ALA A 313 27.56 -12.39 2.11
C ALA A 313 26.08 -12.65 2.38
N ASN A 314 25.57 -13.74 1.84
CA ASN A 314 24.22 -14.21 2.17
C ASN A 314 24.34 -15.00 3.48
N GLU A 315 23.53 -14.64 4.47
CA GLU A 315 23.41 -15.37 5.73
C GLU A 315 21.94 -15.65 6.08
N ALA A 316 21.74 -16.73 6.84
CA ALA A 316 20.40 -17.14 7.24
C ALA A 316 19.69 -16.10 8.09
N GLY A 317 18.54 -15.63 7.61
CA GLY A 317 17.72 -14.67 8.34
C GLY A 317 18.10 -13.21 8.12
N ASP A 318 18.90 -12.90 7.09
CA ASP A 318 19.17 -11.51 6.70
C ASP A 318 17.94 -10.79 6.15
N LEU A 319 16.99 -11.56 5.58
CA LEU A 319 15.72 -11.05 5.05
C LEU A 319 15.93 -9.95 3.99
N PHE A 320 16.92 -10.12 3.11
CA PHE A 320 17.14 -9.19 2.00
C PHE A 320 15.86 -9.07 1.15
N GLY A 321 15.46 -7.83 0.84
CA GLY A 321 14.17 -7.55 0.20
C GLY A 321 12.98 -7.45 1.16
N ALA A 322 13.15 -7.49 2.49
CA ALA A 322 12.06 -7.26 3.44
C ALA A 322 11.50 -5.82 3.41
N ALA A 323 12.28 -4.87 2.90
CA ALA A 323 11.85 -3.50 2.68
C ALA A 323 12.52 -2.95 1.41
N LEU A 324 11.73 -2.31 0.57
CA LEU A 324 12.15 -1.62 -0.65
C LEU A 324 11.56 -0.20 -0.63
N ALA A 325 12.25 0.74 -1.28
CA ALA A 325 11.85 2.14 -1.43
C ALA A 325 12.47 2.74 -2.69
#